data_AF-A0A519K7N2-F1
#
_entry.id   AF-A0A519K7N2-F1
#
_cell.length_a   1.000
_cell.length_b   1.000
_cell.length_c   1.000
_cell.angle_alpha   90.00
_cell.angle_beta   90.00
_cell.angle_gamma   90.00
#
_symmetry.space_group_name_H-M   'P 1'
#
loop_
_entity.id
_entity.type
_entity.pdbx_description
1 polymer ?
#
loop_
_entity_poly.entity_id
_entity_poly.type
_entity_poly.pdbx_seq_one_letter_code
_entity_poly.pdbx_strand_id
1 'polypeptide(L)'
;EAVDTPVGRVPSVDALDLSGLTLSDADLSTLLTVDADVWAEEAALIPDFYATFGDRLPKALWDQHAALTARIEDSRAAAIAAE
;
A
#
# COMPACT_ATOMS: atom_id res chain seq x y z
N GLU A 1 -3.85 -10.76 13.90
CA GLU A 1 -3.70 -9.31 14.14
C GLU A 1 -3.37 -8.61 12.82
N ALA A 2 -3.40 -7.30 12.72
CA ALA A 2 -3.05 -6.59 11.48
C ALA A 2 -2.24 -5.34 11.80
N VAL A 3 -1.35 -4.99 10.88
CA VAL A 3 -0.48 -3.81 10.93
C VAL A 3 -1.08 -2.74 10.04
N ASP A 4 -1.16 -1.51 10.55
CA ASP A 4 -1.56 -0.34 9.76
C ASP A 4 -0.43 0.03 8.80
N THR A 5 -0.76 0.20 7.53
CA THR A 5 0.13 0.58 6.45
C THR A 5 -0.49 1.72 5.64
N PRO A 6 0.27 2.41 4.77
CA PRO A 6 -0.27 3.46 3.90
C PRO A 6 -1.41 2.99 2.99
N VAL A 7 -1.44 1.69 2.68
CA VAL A 7 -2.43 1.06 1.80
C VAL A 7 -3.58 0.37 2.54
N GLY A 8 -3.65 0.50 3.87
CA GLY A 8 -4.71 -0.06 4.70
C GLY A 8 -4.17 -0.97 5.79
N ARG A 9 -4.86 -2.07 6.07
CA ARG A 9 -4.42 -3.04 7.09
C ARG A 9 -3.90 -4.31 6.43
N VAL A 10 -2.63 -4.63 6.69
CA VAL A 10 -1.99 -5.85 6.23
C VAL A 10 -1.93 -6.84 7.40
N PRO A 11 -2.28 -8.13 7.21
CA PRO A 11 -2.21 -9.10 8.30
C PRO A 11 -0.78 -9.25 8.82
N SER A 12 -0.63 -9.46 10.13
CA SER A 12 0.63 -9.97 10.66
C SER A 12 0.83 -11.43 10.23
N VAL A 13 2.08 -11.91 10.22
CA VAL A 13 2.41 -13.31 9.96
C VAL A 13 1.57 -14.26 10.82
N ASP A 14 1.48 -13.97 12.12
CA ASP A 14 0.74 -14.79 13.09
C ASP A 14 -0.79 -14.76 12.89
N ALA A 15 -1.30 -13.85 12.04
CA ALA A 15 -2.71 -13.77 11.71
C ALA A 15 -3.13 -14.73 10.60
N LEU A 16 -2.17 -15.34 9.90
CA LEU A 16 -2.40 -16.20 8.76
C LEU A 16 -2.39 -17.66 9.19
N ASP A 17 -3.43 -18.40 8.79
CA ASP A 17 -3.38 -19.86 8.82
C ASP A 17 -2.60 -20.35 7.60
N LEU A 18 -1.39 -20.83 7.85
CA LEU A 18 -0.48 -21.35 6.82
C LEU A 18 -0.46 -22.89 6.80
N SER A 19 -1.42 -23.55 7.44
CA SER A 19 -1.48 -25.01 7.48
C SER A 19 -1.53 -25.61 6.06
N GLY A 20 -0.61 -26.55 5.79
CA GLY A 20 -0.49 -27.19 4.48
C GLY A 20 0.30 -26.39 3.43
N LEU A 21 0.86 -25.23 3.78
CA LEU A 21 1.74 -24.44 2.92
C LEU A 21 3.20 -24.52 3.41
N THR A 22 4.12 -24.74 2.49
CA THR A 22 5.56 -24.63 2.75
C THR A 22 6.05 -23.32 2.15
N LEU A 23 6.30 -22.32 2.99
CA LEU A 23 6.84 -21.02 2.61
C LEU A 23 8.07 -20.73 3.48
N SER A 24 9.07 -20.08 2.90
CA SER A 24 10.17 -19.55 3.70
C SER A 24 9.76 -18.24 4.39
N ASP A 25 10.42 -17.89 5.48
CA ASP A 25 10.21 -16.60 6.15
C ASP A 25 10.49 -15.42 5.20
N ALA A 26 11.44 -15.60 4.27
CA ALA A 26 11.76 -14.60 3.25
C ALA A 26 10.62 -14.40 2.25
N ASP A 27 9.99 -15.49 1.78
CA ASP A 27 8.83 -15.41 0.88
C ASP A 27 7.67 -14.73 1.59
N LEU A 28 7.40 -15.12 2.84
CA LEU A 28 6.30 -14.56 3.62
C LEU A 28 6.52 -13.07 3.92
N SER A 29 7.75 -12.69 4.27
CA SER A 29 8.12 -11.28 4.45
C SER A 29 7.89 -10.50 3.15
N THR A 30 8.35 -11.02 2.01
CA THR A 30 8.17 -10.39 0.70
C THR A 30 6.68 -10.19 0.38
N LEU A 31 5.84 -11.20 0.60
CA LEU A 31 4.40 -11.14 0.33
C LEU A 31 3.65 -10.12 1.19
N LEU A 32 4.13 -9.87 2.41
CA LEU A 32 3.49 -8.95 3.36
C LEU A 32 4.14 -7.56 3.38
N THR A 33 5.19 -7.34 2.60
CA THR A 33 5.90 -6.07 2.55
C THR A 33 5.07 -5.01 1.82
N VAL A 34 5.03 -3.81 2.39
CA VAL A 34 4.50 -2.59 1.76
C VAL A 34 5.63 -1.60 1.62
N ASP A 35 6.28 -1.63 0.46
CA ASP A 35 7.37 -0.70 0.13
C ASP A 35 6.80 0.66 -0.28
N ALA A 36 7.14 1.71 0.46
CA ALA A 36 6.55 3.02 0.26
C ALA A 36 7.04 3.71 -1.03
N ASP A 37 8.25 3.42 -1.51
CA ASP A 37 8.74 3.97 -2.77
C ASP A 37 8.05 3.29 -3.97
N VAL A 38 7.93 1.97 -3.94
CA VAL A 38 7.20 1.22 -4.98
C VAL A 38 5.73 1.64 -5.03
N TRP A 39 5.09 1.81 -3.87
CA TRP A 39 3.70 2.29 -3.83
C TRP A 39 3.55 3.75 -4.26
N ALA A 40 4.57 4.60 -4.08
CA ALA A 40 4.56 5.96 -4.60
C ALA A 40 4.59 5.96 -6.14
N GLU A 41 5.41 5.09 -6.75
CA GLU A 41 5.46 4.90 -8.20
C GLU A 41 4.11 4.43 -8.75
N GLU A 42 3.50 3.41 -8.13
CA GLU A 42 2.17 2.92 -8.51
C GLU A 42 1.08 3.99 -8.35
N ALA A 43 1.08 4.73 -7.24
CA ALA A 43 0.11 5.80 -7.01
C ALA A 43 0.21 6.93 -8.05
N ALA A 44 1.40 7.17 -8.61
CA ALA A 44 1.60 8.18 -9.65
C ALA A 44 0.97 7.79 -11.01
N LEU A 45 0.67 6.50 -11.24
CA LEU A 45 0.02 6.02 -12.46
C LEU A 45 -1.51 6.18 -12.44
N ILE A 46 -2.10 6.28 -11.25
CA ILE A 46 -3.57 6.32 -11.06
C ILE A 46 -4.24 7.54 -11.72
N PRO A 47 -3.70 8.78 -11.64
CA PRO A 47 -4.34 9.96 -12.23
C PRO A 47 -4.59 9.84 -13.74
N ASP A 48 -3.63 9.27 -14.48
CA ASP A 48 -3.75 9.08 -15.92
C ASP A 48 -4.86 8.08 -16.26
N PHE A 49 -4.97 7.00 -15.49
CA PHE A 49 -6.08 6.06 -15.61
C PHE A 49 -7.43 6.72 -15.26
N TYR A 50 -7.47 7.50 -14.18
CA TYR A 50 -8.67 8.22 -13.76
C TYR A 50 -9.15 9.24 -14.80
N ALA A 51 -8.23 9.90 -15.50
CA ALA A 51 -8.56 10.84 -16.57
C ALA A 51 -9.35 10.19 -17.72
N THR A 52 -9.21 8.88 -17.95
CA THR A 52 -9.97 8.14 -19.00
C THR A 52 -11.49 8.14 -18.77
N PHE A 53 -11.93 8.37 -17.53
CA PHE A 53 -13.35 8.44 -17.17
C PHE A 53 -13.93 9.85 -17.29
N GLY A 54 -13.09 10.88 -17.33
CA GLY A 54 -13.46 12.29 -17.37
C GLY A 54 -14.40 12.67 -16.21
N ASP A 55 -15.40 13.50 -16.53
CA ASP A 55 -16.36 14.04 -15.54
C ASP A 55 -17.25 12.99 -14.87
N ARG A 56 -17.24 11.73 -15.34
CA ARG A 56 -18.02 10.64 -14.73
C ARG A 56 -17.34 10.04 -13.50
N LEU A 57 -16.06 10.31 -13.28
CA LEU A 57 -15.36 9.77 -12.12
C LEU A 57 -15.80 10.51 -10.85
N PRO A 58 -16.30 9.80 -9.82
CA PRO A 58 -16.69 10.44 -8.58
C PRO A 58 -15.53 11.17 -7.92
N LYS A 59 -15.77 12.40 -7.44
CA LYS A 59 -14.81 13.19 -6.66
C LYS A 59 -14.21 12.40 -5.49
N ALA A 60 -15.01 11.53 -4.86
CA ALA A 60 -14.56 10.70 -3.76
C ALA A 60 -13.34 9.82 -4.10
N LEU A 61 -13.20 9.37 -5.36
CA LEU A 61 -12.03 8.58 -5.77
C LEU A 61 -10.76 9.43 -5.87
N TRP A 62 -10.87 10.67 -6.36
CA TRP A 62 -9.77 11.63 -6.32
C TRP A 62 -9.36 11.98 -4.89
N ASP A 63 -10.33 12.13 -3.99
CA ASP A 63 -10.06 12.39 -2.58
C ASP A 63 -9.35 11.19 -1.91
N GLN A 64 -9.72 9.95 -2.28
CA GLN A 64 -9.01 8.75 -1.81
C GLN A 64 -7.60 8.63 -2.39
N HIS A 65 -7.39 8.99 -3.65
CA HIS A 65 -6.05 9.03 -4.26
C HIS A 65 -5.15 10.03 -3.52
N ALA A 66 -5.62 11.24 -3.27
CA ALA A 66 -4.87 12.24 -2.51
C ALA A 66 -4.55 11.76 -1.07
N ALA A 67 -5.52 11.13 -0.40
CA ALA A 67 -5.32 10.56 0.93
C ALA A 67 -4.31 9.41 0.93
N LEU A 68 -4.32 8.55 -0.09
CA LEU A 68 -3.33 7.48 -0.26
C LEU A 68 -1.93 8.06 -0.44
N THR A 69 -1.74 9.02 -1.36
CA THR A 69 -0.44 9.64 -1.60
C THR A 69 0.11 10.31 -0.34
N ALA A 70 -0.74 11.00 0.44
CA ALA A 70 -0.33 11.60 1.70
C ALA A 70 0.20 10.55 2.71
N ARG A 71 -0.51 9.44 2.90
CA ARG A 71 -0.06 8.35 3.79
C ARG A 71 1.24 7.71 3.32
N ILE A 72 1.44 7.58 2.00
CA ILE A 72 2.67 7.03 1.43
C ILE A 72 3.85 7.97 1.73
N GLU A 73 3.71 9.27 1.48
CA GLU A 73 4.76 10.25 1.78
C GLU A 73 5.10 10.30 3.27
N ASP A 74 4.11 10.25 4.16
CA ASP A 74 4.33 10.16 5.61
C ASP A 74 5.16 8.90 5.96
N SER A 75 4.87 7.77 5.32
CA SER A 75 5.62 6.52 5.53
C SER A 75 7.04 6.58 4.98
N ARG A 76 7.26 7.23 3.83
CA ARG A 76 8.61 7.44 3.27
C ARG A 76 9.44 8.33 4.18
N ALA A 77 8.86 9.42 4.68
CA ALA A 77 9.51 10.32 5.62
C ALA A 77 9.88 9.60 6.94
N ALA A 78 8.99 8.74 7.45
CA ALA A 78 9.26 7.95 8.64
C ALA A 78 10.40 6.93 8.43
N ALA A 79 10.46 6.29 7.25
CA ALA A 79 11.55 5.35 6.92
C ALA A 79 12.90 6.06 6.85
N ILE A 80 12.98 7.22 6.19
CA ILE A 80 14.22 8.02 6.10
C ILE A 80 14.67 8.51 7.48
N ALA A 81 13.74 8.91 8.36
CA ALA A 81 14.08 9.38 9.70
C ALA A 81 14.53 8.25 10.65
N ALA A 82 14.23 7.00 10.34
CA ALA A 82 14.63 5.82 11.11
C ALA A 82 16.02 5.28 10.72
N GLU A 83 16.60 5.78 9.63
CA GLU A 83 17.94 5.47 9.13
C GLU A 83 19.01 6.42 9.70
#